data_AF-A0A960MTY8-F1
#
_entry.id   AF-A0A960MTY8-F1
#
_cell.length_a   1.000
_cell.length_b   1.000
_cell.length_c   1.000
_cell.angle_alpha   90.00
_cell.angle_beta   90.00
_cell.angle_gamma   90.00
#
_symmetry.space_group_name_H-M   'P 1'
#
loop_
_entity.id
_entity.type
_entity.pdbx_description
1 polymer ?
#
loop_
_entity_poly.entity_id
_entity_poly.type
_entity_poly.pdbx_seq_one_letter_code
_entity_poly.pdbx_strand_id
1 'polypeptide(L)'
;MKTVAAILLFFTGLGATYADTKVVLLDSQLFADDAKDFLVTSTIPGDFKTPEGIVAALLILGNQVANSKLTAPFSPKSISSTSGGGGAMPLAEYYRGARLEKDRIILSFSGEAMRYLNNTVSIQQVVKGSIEGTLRLHFPSVTGIDYEIDGEIVSEWDA
;
A
#
# COMPACT_ATOMS: atom_id res chain seq x y z
N MET A 1 -18.80 5.27 -63.84
CA MET A 1 -19.03 4.51 -62.60
C MET A 1 -17.81 4.72 -61.72
N LYS A 2 -17.97 5.35 -60.55
CA LYS A 2 -16.86 5.73 -59.66
C LYS A 2 -16.65 4.63 -58.62
N THR A 3 -15.50 3.98 -58.66
CA THR A 3 -15.10 2.97 -57.69
C THR A 3 -14.62 3.69 -56.42
N VAL A 4 -15.39 3.59 -55.34
CA VAL A 4 -14.99 4.11 -54.03
C VAL A 4 -14.15 3.02 -53.35
N ALA A 5 -12.85 3.28 -53.21
CA ALA A 5 -11.97 2.46 -52.38
C ALA A 5 -12.27 2.75 -50.91
N ALA A 6 -12.80 1.74 -50.20
CA ALA A 6 -12.97 1.80 -48.76
C ALA A 6 -11.59 1.68 -48.08
N ILE A 7 -11.15 2.76 -47.45
CA ILE A 7 -9.98 2.74 -46.57
C ILE A 7 -10.43 2.10 -45.25
N LEU A 8 -10.01 0.85 -45.03
CA LEU A 8 -10.12 0.20 -43.73
C LEU A 8 -9.10 0.85 -42.78
N LEU A 9 -9.57 1.80 -41.97
CA LEU A 9 -8.80 2.31 -40.83
C LEU A 9 -8.81 1.24 -39.74
N PHE A 10 -7.78 0.39 -39.73
CA PHE A 10 -7.43 -0.44 -38.58
C PHE A 10 -6.96 0.49 -37.45
N PHE A 11 -7.90 0.92 -36.60
CA PHE A 11 -7.54 1.39 -35.26
C PHE A 11 -7.14 0.17 -34.44
N THR A 12 -5.86 -0.21 -34.51
CA THR A 12 -5.27 -1.03 -33.46
C THR A 12 -5.22 -0.16 -32.21
N GLY A 13 -6.27 -0.26 -31.39
CA GLY A 13 -6.22 0.19 -30.02
C GLY A 13 -5.09 -0.55 -29.33
N LEU A 14 -3.91 0.07 -29.27
CA LEU A 14 -2.89 -0.26 -28.29
C LEU A 14 -3.52 0.06 -26.94
N GLY A 15 -4.25 -0.91 -26.38
CA GLY A 15 -4.53 -0.90 -24.96
C GLY A 15 -3.17 -0.87 -24.29
N ALA A 16 -2.81 0.28 -23.72
CA ALA A 16 -1.67 0.34 -22.82
C ALA A 16 -2.01 -0.63 -21.68
N THR A 17 -1.48 -1.84 -21.74
CA THR A 17 -1.36 -2.70 -20.56
C THR A 17 -0.41 -1.95 -19.65
N TYR A 18 -0.95 -1.06 -18.82
CA TYR A 18 -0.25 -0.56 -17.66
C TYR A 18 0.12 -1.82 -16.86
N ALA A 19 1.42 -2.08 -16.71
CA ALA A 19 1.84 -3.15 -15.82
C ALA A 19 1.41 -2.73 -14.41
N ASP A 20 0.61 -3.57 -13.76
CA ASP A 20 0.10 -3.28 -12.42
C ASP A 20 1.08 -3.78 -11.35
N THR A 21 1.15 -3.04 -10.24
CA THR A 21 1.96 -3.40 -9.08
C THR A 21 1.13 -4.27 -8.15
N LYS A 22 1.68 -5.44 -7.80
CA LYS A 22 1.08 -6.31 -6.78
C LYS A 22 1.13 -5.67 -5.41
N VAL A 23 0.05 -5.74 -4.66
CA VAL A 23 -0.06 -5.23 -3.29
C VAL A 23 -0.76 -6.23 -2.40
N VAL A 24 -0.52 -6.14 -1.09
CA VAL A 24 -1.26 -6.88 -0.06
C VAL A 24 -2.15 -5.90 0.68
N LEU A 25 -3.44 -6.21 0.76
CA LEU A 25 -4.46 -5.38 1.41
C LEU A 25 -5.36 -6.21 2.30
N LEU A 26 -6.05 -5.53 3.21
CA LEU A 26 -7.08 -6.10 4.07
C LEU A 26 -8.30 -6.51 3.26
N ASP A 27 -8.70 -7.78 3.34
CA ASP A 27 -10.06 -8.22 3.03
C ASP A 27 -10.93 -8.02 4.27
N SER A 28 -11.80 -7.01 4.22
CA SER A 28 -12.62 -6.61 5.37
C SER A 28 -13.62 -7.68 5.80
N GLN A 29 -14.03 -8.56 4.88
CA GLN A 29 -14.94 -9.66 5.20
C GLN A 29 -14.18 -10.76 5.95
N LEU A 30 -13.03 -11.20 5.43
CA LEU A 30 -12.21 -12.21 6.11
C LEU A 30 -11.74 -11.73 7.48
N PHE A 31 -11.45 -10.44 7.62
CA PHE A 31 -11.11 -9.84 8.90
C PHE A 31 -12.27 -9.86 9.89
N ALA A 32 -13.49 -9.54 9.44
CA ALA A 32 -14.69 -9.60 10.27
C ALA A 32 -15.06 -11.04 10.67
N ASP A 33 -14.67 -12.02 9.86
CA ASP A 33 -14.89 -13.46 10.09
C ASP A 33 -13.78 -14.10 10.95
N ASP A 34 -12.86 -13.31 11.53
CA ASP A 34 -11.68 -13.76 12.29
C ASP A 34 -10.82 -14.80 11.54
N ALA A 35 -10.78 -14.72 10.21
CA ALA A 35 -9.99 -15.62 9.39
C ALA A 35 -8.49 -15.42 9.64
N LYS A 36 -7.69 -16.48 9.55
CA LYS A 36 -6.23 -16.37 9.77
C LYS A 36 -5.52 -15.57 8.67
N ASP A 37 -6.01 -15.63 7.43
CA ASP A 37 -5.40 -15.03 6.24
C ASP A 37 -6.28 -13.92 5.65
N PHE A 38 -6.55 -12.88 6.44
CA PHE A 38 -7.37 -11.74 5.99
C PHE A 38 -6.59 -10.71 5.15
N LEU A 39 -5.28 -10.86 5.00
CA LEU A 39 -4.45 -10.04 4.12
C LEU A 39 -4.25 -10.77 2.80
N VAL A 40 -4.75 -10.17 1.71
CA VAL A 40 -4.79 -10.83 0.40
C VAL A 40 -4.09 -10.01 -0.66
N THR A 41 -3.55 -10.71 -1.67
CA THR A 41 -2.85 -10.07 -2.78
C THR A 41 -3.85 -9.51 -3.80
N SER A 42 -3.58 -8.29 -4.27
CA SER A 42 -4.31 -7.59 -5.33
C SER A 42 -3.33 -6.81 -6.21
N THR A 43 -3.84 -5.91 -7.05
CA THR A 43 -3.05 -5.03 -7.92
C THR A 43 -3.54 -3.59 -7.87
N ILE A 44 -2.60 -2.65 -7.97
CA ILE A 44 -2.85 -1.22 -8.20
C ILE A 44 -2.22 -0.79 -9.53
N PRO A 45 -2.79 0.23 -10.20
CA PRO A 45 -2.26 0.70 -11.48
C PRO A 45 -0.85 1.27 -11.35
N GLY A 46 0.02 0.94 -12.31
CA GLY A 46 1.40 1.44 -12.41
C GLY A 46 2.46 0.39 -12.05
N ASP A 47 3.67 0.56 -12.58
CA ASP A 47 4.75 -0.43 -12.52
C ASP A 47 5.90 0.03 -11.61
N PHE A 48 5.70 -0.04 -10.30
CA PHE A 48 6.66 0.42 -9.30
C PHE A 48 7.64 -0.71 -8.95
N LYS A 49 8.94 -0.39 -8.88
CA LYS A 49 10.02 -1.37 -8.65
C LYS A 49 10.93 -1.06 -7.47
N THR A 50 10.92 0.18 -6.99
CA THR A 50 11.72 0.58 -5.82
C THR A 50 10.90 0.39 -4.55
N PRO A 51 11.52 0.12 -3.39
CA PRO A 51 10.81 0.07 -2.11
C PRO A 51 10.00 1.35 -1.89
N GLU A 52 10.61 2.50 -2.21
CA GLU A 52 10.00 3.81 -2.07
C GLU A 52 8.74 3.95 -2.93
N GLY A 53 8.86 3.64 -4.23
CA GLY A 53 7.75 3.76 -5.17
C GLY A 53 6.62 2.79 -4.86
N ILE A 54 6.94 1.56 -4.46
CA ILE A 54 5.94 0.54 -4.09
C ILE A 54 5.16 0.98 -2.85
N VAL A 55 5.84 1.46 -1.80
CA VAL A 55 5.18 1.92 -0.57
C VAL A 55 4.39 3.20 -0.83
N ALA A 56 4.95 4.18 -1.54
CA ALA A 56 4.21 5.39 -1.90
C ALA A 56 2.94 5.06 -2.69
N ALA A 57 3.05 4.18 -3.70
CA ALA A 57 1.92 3.74 -4.50
C ALA A 57 0.88 2.99 -3.66
N LEU A 58 1.31 2.09 -2.76
CA LEU A 58 0.41 1.40 -1.83
C LEU A 58 -0.38 2.39 -0.96
N LEU A 59 0.30 3.37 -0.36
CA LEU A 59 -0.32 4.33 0.55
C LEU A 59 -1.29 5.28 -0.16
N ILE A 60 -1.00 5.65 -1.42
CA ILE A 60 -1.80 6.62 -2.21
C ILE A 60 -2.91 5.92 -2.99
N LEU A 61 -2.60 4.80 -3.65
CA LEU A 61 -3.48 4.12 -4.61
C LEU A 61 -4.16 2.88 -4.03
N GLY A 62 -3.83 2.45 -2.81
CA GLY A 62 -4.40 1.22 -2.22
C GLY A 62 -5.94 1.20 -2.16
N ASN A 63 -6.59 2.36 -2.08
CA ASN A 63 -8.06 2.47 -2.12
C ASN A 63 -8.66 2.44 -3.54
N GLN A 64 -7.83 2.36 -4.58
CA GLN A 64 -8.25 2.31 -5.99
C GLN A 64 -8.27 0.89 -6.54
N VAL A 65 -8.06 -0.13 -5.70
CA VAL A 65 -8.18 -1.53 -6.11
C VAL A 65 -9.60 -1.84 -6.58
N ALA A 66 -9.71 -2.62 -7.66
CA ALA A 66 -10.99 -2.93 -8.29
C ALA A 66 -11.92 -3.79 -7.40
N ASN A 67 -11.34 -4.55 -6.46
CA ASN A 67 -12.09 -5.41 -5.54
C ASN A 67 -12.60 -4.58 -4.35
N SER A 68 -13.91 -4.33 -4.32
CA SER A 68 -14.58 -3.55 -3.27
C SER A 68 -14.58 -4.17 -1.87
N LYS A 69 -14.20 -5.45 -1.74
CA LYS A 69 -14.01 -6.10 -0.43
C LYS A 69 -12.68 -5.72 0.21
N LEU A 70 -11.73 -5.23 -0.59
CA LEU A 70 -10.41 -4.86 -0.13
C LEU A 70 -10.39 -3.40 0.32
N THR A 71 -9.77 -3.16 1.46
CA THR A 71 -9.68 -1.83 2.05
C THR A 71 -8.23 -1.52 2.36
N ALA A 72 -7.77 -0.31 2.00
CA ALA A 72 -6.46 0.16 2.41
C ALA A 72 -6.56 0.90 3.76
N PRO A 73 -5.87 0.45 4.81
CA PRO A 73 -6.02 1.00 6.16
C PRO A 73 -5.25 2.32 6.38
N PHE A 74 -4.96 3.06 5.31
CA PHE A 74 -4.05 4.22 5.31
C PHE A 74 -4.79 5.56 5.36
N SER A 75 -6.12 5.54 5.49
CA SER A 75 -6.94 6.74 5.55
C SER A 75 -7.25 7.13 7.01
N PRO A 76 -7.54 8.42 7.30
CA PRO A 76 -7.92 8.84 8.65
C PRO A 76 -9.15 8.12 9.21
N LYS A 77 -10.06 7.68 8.33
CA LYS A 77 -11.25 6.89 8.72
C LYS A 77 -10.88 5.55 9.36
N SER A 78 -9.73 4.99 8.99
CA SER A 78 -9.25 3.71 9.54
C SER A 78 -8.86 3.83 11.01
N ILE A 79 -8.59 5.04 11.50
CA ILE A 79 -8.22 5.31 12.90
C ILE A 79 -9.20 6.27 13.61
N SER A 80 -10.31 6.63 12.97
CA SER A 80 -11.21 7.66 13.50
C SER A 80 -11.97 7.24 14.77
N SER A 81 -12.06 5.93 15.04
CA SER A 81 -12.68 5.39 16.25
C SER A 81 -11.74 5.36 17.46
N THR A 82 -10.46 5.71 17.30
CA THR A 82 -9.50 5.74 18.41
C THR A 82 -9.23 7.17 18.86
N SER A 83 -8.81 7.33 20.13
CA SER A 83 -8.52 8.63 20.76
C SER A 83 -7.44 9.44 20.02
N GLY A 84 -6.74 8.83 19.06
CA GLY A 84 -5.75 9.45 18.18
C GLY A 84 -6.24 9.82 16.77
N GLY A 85 -7.53 9.74 16.43
CA GLY A 85 -8.01 9.98 15.06
C GLY A 85 -8.24 11.45 14.66
N GLY A 86 -8.44 12.36 15.62
CA GLY A 86 -8.81 13.76 15.34
C GLY A 86 -7.72 14.52 14.57
N GLY A 87 -8.06 15.09 13.41
CA GLY A 87 -7.11 15.87 12.60
C GLY A 87 -5.99 15.06 11.94
N ALA A 88 -6.11 13.73 11.89
CA ALA A 88 -5.16 12.89 11.16
C ALA A 88 -5.28 13.11 9.65
N MET A 89 -4.15 13.14 8.97
CA MET A 89 -4.03 13.08 7.52
C MET A 89 -3.84 11.62 7.07
N PRO A 90 -4.08 11.30 5.79
CA PRO A 90 -3.71 9.99 5.25
C PRO A 90 -2.25 9.64 5.56
N LEU A 91 -1.96 8.36 5.81
CA LEU A 91 -0.60 7.92 6.18
C LEU A 91 0.46 8.30 5.12
N ALA A 92 0.06 8.40 3.85
CA ALA A 92 0.90 8.89 2.76
C ALA A 92 1.50 10.27 3.02
N GLU A 93 0.78 11.18 3.71
CA GLU A 93 1.25 12.54 4.01
C GLU A 93 2.39 12.56 5.02
N TYR A 94 2.49 11.50 5.83
CA TYR A 94 3.55 11.34 6.83
C TYR A 94 4.73 10.53 6.30
N TYR A 95 4.62 9.94 5.11
CA TYR A 95 5.70 9.16 4.51
C TYR A 95 6.82 10.10 4.00
N ARG A 96 8.06 9.70 4.25
CA ARG A 96 9.28 10.46 3.90
C ARG A 96 10.21 9.72 2.96
N GLY A 97 9.91 8.46 2.66
CA GLY A 97 10.64 7.66 1.68
C GLY A 97 11.02 6.29 2.25
N ALA A 98 11.71 5.50 1.42
CA ALA A 98 12.26 4.22 1.86
C ALA A 98 13.63 4.02 1.27
N ARG A 99 14.47 3.29 2.00
CA ARG A 99 15.80 2.91 1.56
C ARG A 99 16.08 1.45 1.88
N LEU A 100 16.89 0.83 1.02
CA LEU A 100 17.42 -0.51 1.27
C LEU A 100 18.79 -0.37 1.93
N GLU A 101 18.93 -0.88 3.14
CA GLU A 101 20.19 -0.97 3.86
C GLU A 101 20.56 -2.43 4.08
N LYS A 102 21.59 -2.90 3.37
CA LYS A 102 22.02 -4.32 3.35
C LYS A 102 20.86 -5.23 2.95
N ASP A 103 20.30 -5.95 3.91
CA ASP A 103 19.23 -6.92 3.78
C ASP A 103 17.92 -6.43 4.44
N ARG A 104 17.83 -5.15 4.81
CA ARG A 104 16.67 -4.54 5.46
C ARG A 104 16.12 -3.37 4.67
N ILE A 105 14.80 -3.21 4.67
CA ILE A 105 14.15 -2.00 4.14
C ILE A 105 13.81 -1.09 5.31
N ILE A 106 14.26 0.17 5.25
CA ILE A 106 13.93 1.18 6.24
C ILE A 106 12.89 2.11 5.62
N LEU A 107 11.75 2.23 6.29
CA LEU A 107 10.64 3.09 5.91
C LEU A 107 10.63 4.33 6.80
N SER A 108 10.85 5.50 6.20
CA SER A 108 10.91 6.77 6.94
C SER A 108 9.54 7.44 6.95
N PHE A 109 9.10 7.87 8.13
CA PHE A 109 7.88 8.64 8.35
C PHE A 109 8.14 9.80 9.32
N SER A 110 7.24 10.80 9.34
CA SER A 110 7.20 11.78 10.42
C SER A 110 6.50 11.24 11.66
N GLY A 111 6.72 11.87 12.82
CA GLY A 111 6.15 11.50 14.12
C GLY A 111 4.64 11.27 14.12
N GLU A 112 3.89 12.02 13.33
CA GLU A 112 2.44 11.88 13.24
C GLU A 112 1.97 10.54 12.65
N ALA A 113 2.84 9.83 11.91
CA ALA A 113 2.54 8.47 11.43
C ALA A 113 2.30 7.47 12.58
N MET A 114 2.82 7.75 13.78
CA MET A 114 2.64 6.90 14.96
C MET A 114 1.16 6.70 15.33
N ARG A 115 0.28 7.62 14.92
CA ARG A 115 -1.18 7.48 15.09
C ARG A 115 -1.74 6.26 14.35
N TYR A 116 -1.06 5.79 13.30
CA TYR A 116 -1.37 4.56 12.57
C TYR A 116 -0.47 3.40 13.02
N LEU A 117 0.84 3.65 13.12
CA LEU A 117 1.84 2.60 13.31
C LEU A 117 1.92 2.08 14.75
N ASN A 118 1.50 2.88 15.73
CA ASN A 118 1.44 2.53 17.15
C ASN A 118 0.04 2.79 17.72
N ASN A 119 -0.96 2.24 17.02
CA ASN A 119 -2.35 2.24 17.41
C ASN A 119 -2.70 0.87 18.04
N THR A 120 -4.00 0.63 18.29
CA THR A 120 -4.53 -0.68 18.68
C THR A 120 -3.94 -1.81 17.83
N VAL A 121 -3.70 -2.96 18.46
CA VAL A 121 -3.14 -4.17 17.83
C VAL A 121 -3.79 -4.49 16.48
N SER A 122 -5.12 -4.42 16.37
CA SER A 122 -5.85 -4.68 15.12
C SER A 122 -5.47 -3.70 14.01
N ILE A 123 -5.39 -2.40 14.30
CA ILE A 123 -5.02 -1.38 13.32
C ILE A 123 -3.55 -1.53 12.92
N GLN A 124 -2.68 -1.72 13.90
CA GLN A 124 -1.27 -1.93 13.66
C GLN A 124 -1.05 -3.17 12.77
N GLN A 125 -1.75 -4.27 13.03
CA GLN A 125 -1.66 -5.49 12.25
C GLN A 125 -2.09 -5.28 10.79
N VAL A 126 -3.20 -4.59 10.54
CA VAL A 126 -3.65 -4.35 9.16
C VAL A 126 -2.76 -3.34 8.43
N VAL A 127 -2.30 -2.27 9.09
CA VAL A 127 -1.44 -1.24 8.50
C VAL A 127 -0.05 -1.80 8.18
N LYS A 128 0.65 -2.31 9.20
CA LYS A 128 1.99 -2.88 9.01
C LYS A 128 1.93 -4.14 8.16
N GLY A 129 0.95 -5.02 8.39
CA GLY A 129 0.79 -6.23 7.60
C GLY A 129 0.58 -5.96 6.11
N SER A 130 -0.19 -4.93 5.74
CA SER A 130 -0.35 -4.54 4.33
C SER A 130 0.95 -4.02 3.73
N ILE A 131 1.69 -3.17 4.46
CA ILE A 131 2.98 -2.61 4.02
C ILE A 131 4.03 -3.71 3.88
N GLU A 132 4.24 -4.49 4.94
CA GLU A 132 5.24 -5.55 4.99
C GLU A 132 4.93 -6.68 4.02
N GLY A 133 3.66 -7.10 3.95
CA GLY A 133 3.20 -8.10 2.98
C GLY A 133 3.48 -7.65 1.56
N THR A 134 3.18 -6.40 1.24
CA THR A 134 3.48 -5.83 -0.09
C THR A 134 4.98 -5.83 -0.37
N LEU A 135 5.80 -5.33 0.55
CA LEU A 135 7.25 -5.27 0.34
C LEU A 135 7.86 -6.66 0.16
N ARG A 136 7.41 -7.66 0.93
CA ARG A 136 7.90 -9.05 0.82
C ARG A 136 7.54 -9.71 -0.51
N LEU A 137 6.45 -9.29 -1.18
CA LEU A 137 6.14 -9.77 -2.54
C LEU A 137 7.19 -9.34 -3.57
N HIS A 138 7.78 -8.15 -3.40
CA HIS A 138 8.72 -7.56 -4.36
C HIS A 138 10.19 -7.74 -3.96
N PHE A 139 10.46 -7.88 -2.67
CA PHE A 139 11.81 -8.00 -2.10
C PHE A 139 11.92 -9.26 -1.22
N PRO A 140 11.78 -10.47 -1.78
CA PRO A 140 11.75 -11.71 -1.00
C PRO A 140 13.07 -12.04 -0.30
N SER A 141 14.19 -11.40 -0.69
CA SER A 141 15.50 -11.57 -0.05
C SER A 141 15.72 -10.67 1.16
N VAL A 142 14.81 -9.73 1.44
CA VAL A 142 14.91 -8.82 2.59
C VAL A 142 14.53 -9.58 3.86
N THR A 143 15.38 -9.49 4.89
CA THR A 143 15.24 -10.20 6.16
C THR A 143 14.43 -9.41 7.18
N GLY A 144 14.27 -8.09 6.99
CA GLY A 144 13.52 -7.25 7.90
C GLY A 144 13.07 -5.92 7.29
N ILE A 145 12.04 -5.36 7.90
CA ILE A 145 11.51 -4.04 7.56
C ILE A 145 11.51 -3.24 8.86
N ASP A 146 12.20 -2.11 8.85
CA ASP A 146 12.28 -1.19 9.98
C ASP A 146 11.51 0.08 9.67
N TYR A 147 11.02 0.72 10.72
CA TYR A 147 10.36 2.02 10.64
C TYR A 147 11.24 3.07 11.30
N GLU A 148 11.55 4.11 10.56
CA GLU A 148 12.24 5.31 11.06
C GLU A 148 11.22 6.42 11.24
N ILE A 149 11.13 6.98 12.45
CA ILE A 149 10.21 8.05 12.80
C ILE A 149 11.04 9.27 13.18
N ASP A 150 10.87 10.38 12.45
CA ASP A 150 11.63 11.62 12.66
C ASP A 150 13.17 11.43 12.70
N GLY A 151 13.67 10.43 11.97
CA GLY A 151 15.10 10.10 11.87
C GLY A 151 15.59 9.04 12.87
N GLU A 152 14.72 8.51 13.73
CA GLU A 152 15.06 7.46 14.70
C GLU A 152 14.40 6.12 14.35
N ILE A 153 15.18 5.03 14.36
CA ILE A 153 14.65 3.68 14.15
C ILE A 153 13.87 3.24 15.39
N VAL A 154 12.60 2.90 15.20
CA VAL A 154 11.69 2.44 16.26
C VAL A 154 11.70 0.91 16.31
N SER A 155 12.27 0.34 17.37
CA SER A 155 12.31 -1.11 17.60
C SER A 155 11.23 -1.63 18.54
N GLU A 156 10.71 -0.78 19.43
CA GLU A 156 9.68 -1.13 20.42
C GLU A 156 8.34 -0.48 20.07
N TRP A 157 7.25 -1.22 20.24
CA TRP A 157 5.90 -0.80 19.85
C TRP A 157 4.94 -1.08 21.00
N ASP A 158 4.34 -0.01 21.53
CA ASP A 158 3.29 -0.08 22.56
C ASP A 158 1.92 -0.03 21.88
N ALA A 159 1.40 -1.19 21.46
CA ALA A 159 0.08 -1.32 20.82
C ALA A 159 -1.09 -1.48 21.81
#